data_AF-A0A7C2ATA5-F1
#
_entry.id   AF-A0A7C2ATA5-F1
#
_cell.length_a   1.000
_cell.length_b   1.000
_cell.length_c   1.000
_cell.angle_alpha   90.00
_cell.angle_beta   90.00
_cell.angle_gamma   90.00
#
_symmetry.space_group_name_H-M   'P 1'
#
loop_
_entity.id
_entity.type
_entity.pdbx_description
1 polymer ?
#
loop_
_entity_poly.entity_id
_entity_poly.type
_entity_poly.pdbx_seq_one_letter_code
_entity_poly.pdbx_strand_id
1 'polypeptide(L)' 'PETGSKNKSGLHWDMVCDLRKDGEVYADGELIYKNGRFLSIT' A
#
# COMPACT_ATOMS: atom_id res chain seq x y z
N PRO A 1 7.83 8.20 -18.83
CA PRO A 1 7.16 7.73 -17.60
C PRO A 1 5.70 8.18 -17.57
N GLU A 2 4.78 7.23 -17.61
CA GLU A 2 3.32 7.50 -17.57
C GLU A 2 2.86 8.06 -16.22
N THR A 3 3.66 7.87 -15.16
CA THR A 3 3.34 8.30 -13.78
C THR A 3 3.48 9.80 -13.51
N GLY A 4 4.07 10.58 -14.43
CA GLY A 4 4.17 12.04 -14.31
C GLY A 4 4.98 12.57 -13.12
N SER A 5 5.79 11.73 -12.47
CA SER A 5 6.60 11.97 -11.26
C SER A 5 6.87 13.46 -10.92
N LYS A 6 6.22 13.95 -9.86
CA LYS A 6 6.30 15.35 -9.41
C LYS A 6 7.06 15.55 -8.09
N ASN A 7 7.41 14.48 -7.38
CA ASN A 7 8.08 14.59 -6.09
C ASN A 7 9.51 15.13 -6.28
N LYS A 8 9.83 16.25 -5.63
CA LYS A 8 11.16 16.85 -5.58
C LYS A 8 11.61 16.95 -4.13
N SER A 9 12.30 15.91 -3.67
CA SER A 9 12.88 15.80 -2.33
C SER A 9 14.27 15.21 -2.44
N GLY A 10 15.21 15.69 -1.61
CA GLY A 10 16.53 15.09 -1.44
C GLY A 10 16.57 13.90 -0.46
N LEU A 11 15.43 13.61 0.18
CA LEU A 11 15.27 12.52 1.13
C LEU A 11 14.24 11.52 0.61
N HIS A 12 14.58 10.24 0.73
CA HIS A 12 13.74 9.09 0.39
C HIS A 12 13.84 8.07 1.52
N TRP A 13 12.72 7.78 2.18
CA TRP A 13 12.64 6.76 3.23
C TRP A 13 11.45 5.84 2.96
N ASP A 14 11.68 4.54 3.15
CA ASP A 14 10.64 3.51 3.09
C ASP A 14 10.25 3.09 4.51
N MET A 15 8.95 2.98 4.77
CA MET A 15 8.40 2.58 6.07
C MET A 15 7.86 1.17 5.99
N VAL A 16 8.21 0.36 6.98
CA VAL A 16 7.67 -1.00 7.14
C VAL A 16 6.63 -0.98 8.25
N CYS A 17 5.40 -1.36 7.92
CA CYS A 17 4.29 -1.48 8.86
C CYS A 17 4.00 -2.96 9.13
N ASP A 18 3.79 -3.34 10.39
CA ASP A 18 3.30 -4.68 10.73
C ASP A 18 1.79 -4.75 10.49
N LEU A 19 1.40 -5.41 9.40
CA LEU A 19 0.00 -5.53 8.98
C LEU A 19 -0.63 -6.87 9.39
N ARG A 20 0.04 -7.68 10.20
CA ARG A 20 -0.43 -9.03 10.58
C ARG A 20 -1.67 -8.98 11.46
N LYS A 21 -1.85 -7.94 12.27
CA LYS A 21 -3.00 -7.74 13.15
C LYS A 21 -3.65 -6.40 12.88
N ASP A 22 -4.96 -6.43 12.60
CA ASP A 22 -5.83 -5.28 12.34
C ASP A 22 -5.39 -4.40 11.15
N GLY A 23 -4.42 -4.87 10.34
CA GLY A 23 -3.92 -4.19 9.16
C GLY A 23 -4.84 -4.42 7.96
N GLU A 24 -5.16 -3.34 7.25
CA GLU A 24 -5.97 -3.33 6.04
C GLU A 24 -5.25 -2.58 4.91
N VAL A 25 -5.33 -3.08 3.68
CA VAL A 25 -4.86 -2.37 2.49
C VAL A 25 -5.99 -2.29 1.49
N TYR A 26 -6.24 -1.08 0.99
CA TYR A 26 -7.25 -0.78 -0.01
C TYR A 26 -6.59 -0.33 -1.31
N ALA A 27 -7.09 -0.81 -2.44
CA ALA A 27 -6.71 -0.34 -3.77
C ALA A 27 -7.98 0.00 -4.54
N ASP A 28 -8.00 1.18 -5.18
CA ASP A 28 -9.17 1.68 -5.91
C ASP A 28 -10.49 1.70 -5.10
N GLY A 29 -10.38 1.83 -3.78
CA GLY A 29 -11.51 1.80 -2.84
C GLY A 29 -11.93 0.41 -2.37
N GLU A 30 -11.34 -0.65 -2.90
CA GLU A 30 -11.64 -2.04 -2.55
C GLU A 30 -10.64 -2.60 -1.53
N LEU A 31 -11.14 -3.35 -0.53
CA LEU A 31 -10.29 -4.02 0.45
C LEU A 31 -9.61 -5.24 -0.19
N ILE A 32 -8.28 -5.20 -0.31
CA ILE A 32 -7.49 -6.22 -1.01
C ILE A 32 -6.61 -7.06 -0.09
N TYR A 33 -6.36 -6.59 1.13
CA TYR A 33 -5.51 -7.26 2.10
C TYR A 33 -6.03 -7.02 3.51
N LYS A 34 -6.07 -8.06 4.34
CA LYS A 34 -6.43 -7.95 5.75
C LYS A 34 -5.69 -8.95 6.61
N ASN A 35 -5.20 -8.52 7.77
CA ASN A 35 -4.58 -9.37 8.78
C ASN A 35 -3.48 -10.30 8.22
N GLY A 36 -2.52 -9.72 7.49
CA GLY A 36 -1.40 -10.48 6.97
C GLY A 36 -1.65 -11.22 5.66
N ARG A 37 -2.83 -11.10 5.04
CA ARG A 37 -3.24 -11.94 3.89
C ARG A 37 -3.91 -11.12 2.80
N PHE A 38 -3.60 -11.45 1.55
CA PHE A 38 -4.38 -10.99 0.40
C PHE A 38 -5.76 -11.65 0.41
N LEU A 39 -6.78 -10.86 0.08
CA LEU A 39 -8.14 -11.35 -0.11
C LEU A 39 -8.30 -11.85 -1.54
N SER A 40 -9.08 -12.93 -1.74
CA SER A 40 -9.49 -13.33 -3.08
C SER A 40 -10.53 -12.34 -3.57
N ILE A 41 -10.14 -11.45 -4.46
CA ILE A 41 -11.04 -10.52 -5.13
C ILE A 41 -11.39 -11.19 -6.45
N THR A 42 -12.68 -11.42 -6.68
CA THR A 42 -13.21 -11.98 -7.94
C THR A 42 -13.75 -10.85 -8.78
#